data_AF-A0AA35JLM5-F1
#
_entry.id   AF-A0AA35JLM5-F1
#
_cell.length_a   1.000
_cell.length_b   1.000
_cell.length_c   1.000
_cell.angle_alpha   90.00
_cell.angle_beta   90.00
_cell.angle_gamma   90.00
#
_symmetry.space_group_name_H-M   'P 1'
#
loop_
_entity.id
_entity.type
_entity.pdbx_description
1 polymer ?
#
loop_
_entity_poly.entity_id
_entity_poly.type
_entity_poly.pdbx_seq_one_letter_code
_entity_poly.pdbx_strand_id
1 'polypeptide(L)'
;MTREERSTYFESLCEEEQGLQESQTNLLNILDTLSALANPKSSDDLLVESLKRLPTLHDDLIKSSIRLRYDKYQTREAQLLEDAETGRDISAGVQNRKTIAEYYSTFDQLNRDTLKYINLLKRLSVDLAKQVEVSDPSVTVYELDNWVPSEKLQGILEEYCAPETDIRGVDAQIKNYLDQIKMARAKFGLENKYSLKEGLSTLTKELNHWRKEWDDIEMLMFGDDAHSMKKMIQKIDSLKSEIKSLPGSDPVDAEGDVALE
;
A
#
# COMPACT_ATOMS: atom_id res chain seq x y z
N MET A 1 -55.93 -25.87 22.55
CA MET A 1 -55.72 -27.08 21.72
C MET A 1 -54.34 -27.58 21.99
N THR A 2 -54.27 -28.74 22.64
CA THR A 2 -53.06 -29.38 23.16
C THR A 2 -52.15 -29.81 22.03
N ARG A 3 -50.85 -29.66 22.25
CA ARG A 3 -49.74 -29.89 21.30
C ARG A 3 -49.49 -31.39 21.02
N GLU A 4 -50.46 -32.26 21.35
CA GLU A 4 -50.21 -33.69 21.53
C GLU A 4 -50.39 -34.56 20.30
N GLU A 5 -50.94 -34.06 19.18
CA GLU A 5 -50.97 -34.84 17.92
C GLU A 5 -50.87 -33.90 16.70
N ARG A 6 -49.91 -32.98 16.69
CA ARG A 6 -49.56 -32.30 15.44
C ARG A 6 -48.51 -33.14 14.73
N SER A 7 -48.99 -34.00 13.82
CA SER A 7 -48.18 -34.63 12.78
C SER A 7 -47.21 -33.60 12.21
N THR A 8 -45.92 -33.90 12.28
CA THR A 8 -44.88 -33.04 11.68
C THR A 8 -45.10 -32.95 10.18
N TYR A 9 -44.57 -31.91 9.53
CA TYR A 9 -44.65 -31.79 8.08
C TYR A 9 -44.12 -33.05 7.39
N PHE A 10 -43.05 -33.64 7.92
CA PHE A 10 -42.51 -34.90 7.41
C PHE A 10 -43.47 -36.09 7.58
N GLU A 11 -44.08 -36.27 8.75
CA GLU A 11 -45.05 -37.36 8.98
C GLU A 11 -46.29 -37.22 8.09
N SER A 12 -46.80 -35.99 7.91
CA SER A 12 -47.94 -35.73 7.03
C SER A 12 -47.63 -36.02 5.56
N LEU A 13 -46.39 -35.77 5.10
CA LEU A 13 -45.96 -36.13 3.74
C LEU A 13 -45.91 -37.66 3.55
N CYS A 14 -45.45 -38.41 4.55
CA CYS A 14 -45.46 -39.88 4.49
C CYS A 14 -46.90 -40.44 4.44
N GLU A 15 -47.84 -39.81 5.14
CA GLU A 15 -49.26 -40.18 5.07
C GLU A 15 -49.88 -39.85 3.70
N GLU A 16 -49.55 -38.68 3.10
CA GLU A 16 -49.96 -38.31 1.73
C GLU A 16 -49.41 -39.32 0.69
N GLU A 17 -48.18 -39.79 0.84
CA GLU A 17 -47.58 -40.81 -0.03
C GLU A 17 -48.28 -42.18 0.10
N GLN A 18 -48.63 -42.60 1.31
CA GLN A 18 -49.39 -43.82 1.52
C GLN A 18 -50.79 -43.72 0.89
N GLY A 19 -51.49 -42.60 1.08
CA GLY A 19 -52.79 -42.34 0.46
C GLY A 19 -52.72 -42.30 -1.07
N LEU A 20 -51.62 -41.79 -1.63
CA LEU A 20 -51.36 -41.78 -3.07
C LEU A 20 -51.21 -43.20 -3.62
N GLN A 21 -50.46 -44.06 -2.93
CA GLN A 21 -50.26 -45.45 -3.33
C GLN A 21 -51.58 -46.24 -3.34
N GLU A 22 -52.41 -46.10 -2.31
CA GLU A 22 -53.74 -46.71 -2.24
C GLU A 22 -54.62 -46.25 -3.42
N SER A 23 -54.63 -44.95 -3.71
CA SER A 23 -55.39 -44.39 -4.84
C SER A 23 -54.90 -44.89 -6.20
N GLN A 24 -53.58 -44.99 -6.39
CA GLN A 24 -52.98 -45.47 -7.64
C GLN A 24 -53.31 -46.93 -7.90
N THR A 25 -53.28 -47.79 -6.88
CA THR A 25 -53.63 -49.21 -7.03
C THR A 25 -55.11 -49.39 -7.40
N ASN A 26 -56.02 -48.64 -6.78
CA ASN A 26 -57.44 -48.65 -7.12
C ASN A 26 -57.69 -48.17 -8.56
N LEU A 27 -56.98 -47.12 -9.00
CA LEU A 27 -57.07 -46.61 -10.37
C LEU A 27 -56.58 -47.63 -11.41
N LEU A 28 -55.45 -48.30 -11.15
CA LEU A 28 -54.94 -49.35 -12.03
C LEU A 28 -55.92 -50.52 -12.15
N ASN A 29 -56.50 -50.97 -11.03
CA ASN A 29 -57.53 -52.02 -11.04
C ASN A 29 -58.78 -51.64 -11.86
N ILE A 30 -59.19 -50.36 -11.83
CA ILE A 30 -60.29 -49.84 -12.66
C ILE A 30 -59.89 -49.81 -14.13
N LEU A 31 -58.68 -49.37 -14.46
CA LEU A 31 -58.20 -49.37 -15.84
C LEU A 31 -58.11 -50.78 -16.42
N ASP A 32 -57.63 -51.74 -15.62
CA ASP A 32 -57.54 -53.15 -16.02
C ASP A 32 -58.94 -53.73 -16.26
N THR A 33 -59.90 -53.50 -15.35
CA THR A 33 -61.29 -53.95 -15.54
C THR A 33 -61.98 -53.25 -16.72
N LEU A 34 -61.73 -51.97 -16.95
CA LEU A 34 -62.26 -51.23 -18.10
C LEU A 34 -61.64 -51.69 -19.42
N SER A 35 -60.35 -52.05 -19.42
CA SER A 35 -59.68 -52.65 -20.59
C SER A 35 -60.24 -54.03 -20.92
N ALA A 36 -60.57 -54.84 -19.90
CA ALA A 36 -61.23 -56.13 -20.07
C ALA A 36 -62.64 -55.97 -20.64
N LEU A 37 -63.38 -54.94 -20.21
CA LEU A 37 -64.70 -54.60 -20.73
C LEU A 37 -64.69 -54.08 -22.18
N ALA A 38 -63.63 -53.38 -22.57
CA ALA A 38 -63.47 -52.82 -23.92
C ALA A 38 -62.89 -53.82 -24.93
N ASN A 39 -62.49 -55.03 -24.51
CA ASN A 39 -61.84 -56.00 -25.38
C ASN A 39 -62.87 -56.79 -26.21
N PRO A 40 -62.87 -56.71 -27.55
CA PRO A 40 -63.87 -57.37 -28.40
C PRO A 40 -63.75 -58.90 -28.45
N LYS A 41 -62.77 -59.50 -27.75
CA LYS A 41 -62.53 -60.95 -27.68
C LYS A 41 -62.85 -61.58 -26.32
N SER A 42 -63.40 -60.82 -25.36
CA SER A 42 -63.74 -61.32 -24.03
C SER A 42 -65.01 -62.17 -24.04
N SER A 43 -65.05 -63.21 -23.20
CA SER A 43 -66.28 -64.00 -22.97
C SER A 43 -67.35 -63.16 -22.27
N ASP A 44 -68.62 -63.34 -22.63
CA ASP A 44 -69.77 -62.62 -22.04
C ASP A 44 -69.84 -62.78 -20.51
N ASP A 45 -69.43 -63.94 -19.98
CA ASP A 45 -69.37 -64.18 -18.53
C ASP A 45 -68.35 -63.28 -17.82
N LEU A 46 -67.21 -63.01 -18.46
CA LEU A 46 -66.17 -62.11 -17.93
C LEU A 46 -66.59 -60.65 -18.00
N LEU A 47 -67.40 -60.28 -19.00
CA LEU A 47 -67.98 -58.95 -19.13
C LEU A 47 -68.98 -58.68 -18.01
N VAL A 48 -69.86 -59.65 -17.72
CA VAL A 48 -70.84 -59.53 -16.63
C VAL A 48 -70.17 -59.46 -15.26
N GLU A 49 -69.10 -60.23 -15.02
CA GLU A 49 -68.33 -60.17 -13.77
C GLU A 49 -67.60 -58.84 -13.61
N SER A 50 -66.98 -58.33 -14.68
CA SER A 50 -66.29 -57.04 -14.67
C SER A 50 -67.27 -55.88 -14.46
N LEU A 51 -68.47 -55.93 -15.06
CA LEU A 51 -69.54 -54.96 -14.82
C LEU A 51 -70.07 -54.97 -13.38
N LYS A 52 -70.09 -56.13 -12.72
CA LYS A 52 -70.48 -56.24 -11.30
C LYS A 52 -69.40 -55.72 -10.35
N ARG A 53 -68.12 -55.85 -10.72
CA ARG A 53 -66.97 -55.39 -9.91
C ARG A 53 -66.66 -53.91 -10.07
N LEU A 54 -67.06 -53.29 -11.19
CA LEU A 54 -66.78 -51.89 -11.47
C LEU A 54 -67.38 -50.90 -10.44
N PRO A 55 -68.63 -51.05 -9.97
CA PRO A 55 -69.20 -50.15 -8.96
C PRO A 55 -68.44 -50.17 -7.63
N THR A 56 -68.00 -51.35 -7.16
CA THR A 56 -67.26 -51.45 -5.90
C THR A 56 -65.89 -50.79 -6.01
N LEU A 57 -65.20 -50.98 -7.14
CA LEU A 57 -63.93 -50.30 -7.39
C LEU A 57 -64.11 -48.78 -7.52
N HIS A 58 -65.21 -48.32 -8.13
CA HIS A 58 -65.53 -46.90 -8.25
C HIS A 58 -65.74 -46.24 -6.88
N ASP A 59 -66.49 -46.88 -5.99
CA ASP A 59 -66.70 -46.38 -4.63
C ASP A 59 -65.39 -46.30 -3.83
N ASP A 60 -64.52 -47.29 -3.98
CA ASP A 60 -63.22 -47.32 -3.30
C ASP A 60 -62.25 -46.27 -3.85
N LEU A 61 -62.27 -46.00 -5.17
CA LEU A 61 -61.50 -44.91 -5.77
C LEU A 61 -61.97 -43.54 -5.28
N ILE A 62 -63.28 -43.32 -5.14
CA ILE A 62 -63.82 -42.06 -4.61
C ILE A 62 -63.36 -41.86 -3.16
N LYS A 63 -63.45 -42.91 -2.32
CA LYS A 63 -62.97 -42.85 -0.93
C LYS A 63 -61.48 -42.54 -0.85
N SER A 64 -60.64 -43.22 -1.63
CA SER A 64 -59.20 -42.97 -1.65
C SER A 64 -58.86 -41.57 -2.16
N SER A 65 -59.60 -41.06 -3.15
CA SER A 65 -59.42 -39.70 -3.67
C SER A 65 -59.81 -38.62 -2.65
N ILE A 66 -60.89 -38.82 -1.88
CA ILE A 66 -61.28 -37.90 -0.81
C ILE A 66 -60.22 -37.86 0.28
N ARG A 67 -59.69 -39.02 0.69
CA ARG A 67 -58.61 -39.11 1.68
C ARG A 67 -57.36 -38.37 1.22
N LEU A 68 -56.90 -38.60 0.00
CA LEU A 68 -55.72 -37.91 -0.55
C LEU A 68 -55.86 -36.38 -0.58
N ARG A 69 -57.06 -35.86 -0.86
CA ARG A 69 -57.32 -34.41 -0.80
C ARG A 69 -57.33 -33.86 0.62
N TYR A 70 -57.82 -34.64 1.58
CA TYR A 70 -57.78 -34.30 2.99
C TYR A 70 -56.32 -34.23 3.47
N ASP A 71 -55.54 -35.26 3.17
CA ASP A 71 -54.10 -35.32 3.52
C ASP A 71 -53.36 -34.14 2.88
N LYS A 72 -53.73 -33.76 1.65
CA LYS A 72 -53.12 -32.60 0.98
C LYS A 72 -53.32 -31.27 1.72
N TYR A 73 -54.51 -31.04 2.27
CA TYR A 73 -54.77 -29.83 3.05
C TYR A 73 -54.06 -29.89 4.39
N GLN A 74 -53.97 -31.08 4.99
CA GLN A 74 -53.26 -31.29 6.24
C GLN A 74 -51.75 -31.07 6.09
N THR A 75 -51.12 -31.57 5.02
CA THR A 75 -49.69 -31.34 4.74
C THR A 75 -49.40 -29.88 4.50
N ARG A 76 -50.29 -29.18 3.77
CA ARG A 76 -50.13 -27.74 3.53
C ARG A 76 -50.23 -26.92 4.81
N GLU A 77 -51.16 -27.24 5.69
CA GLU A 77 -51.30 -26.57 6.98
C GLU A 77 -50.11 -26.84 7.90
N ALA A 78 -49.64 -28.09 7.95
CA ALA A 78 -48.45 -28.46 8.72
C ALA A 78 -47.21 -27.69 8.26
N GLN A 79 -47.02 -27.55 6.95
CA GLN A 79 -45.94 -26.73 6.38
C GLN A 79 -46.02 -25.26 6.82
N LEU A 80 -47.18 -24.63 6.67
CA LEU A 80 -47.36 -23.22 7.02
C LEU A 80 -47.16 -22.96 8.51
N LEU A 81 -47.49 -23.94 9.35
CA LEU A 81 -47.32 -23.86 10.78
C LEU A 81 -45.84 -23.98 11.20
N GLU A 82 -45.08 -24.88 10.57
CA GLU A 82 -43.63 -25.02 10.81
C GLU A 82 -42.84 -23.81 10.27
N ASP A 83 -43.18 -23.32 9.07
CA ASP A 83 -42.57 -22.12 8.48
C ASP A 83 -42.83 -20.84 9.30
N ALA A 84 -43.89 -20.83 10.11
CA ALA A 84 -44.20 -19.72 11.00
C ALA A 84 -43.31 -19.67 12.25
N GLU A 85 -42.57 -20.74 12.58
CA GLU A 85 -41.61 -20.72 13.69
C GLU A 85 -40.40 -19.86 13.33
N THR A 86 -40.14 -18.81 14.11
CA THR A 86 -39.00 -17.95 13.84
C THR A 86 -37.72 -18.55 14.43
N GLY A 87 -36.56 -18.28 13.80
CA GLY A 87 -35.28 -18.75 14.34
C GLY A 87 -34.98 -18.30 15.78
N ARG A 88 -35.63 -17.23 16.25
CA ARG A 88 -35.54 -16.78 17.65
C ARG A 88 -36.22 -17.76 18.60
N ASP A 89 -37.36 -18.32 18.21
CA ASP A 89 -38.11 -19.29 19.02
C ASP A 89 -37.33 -20.61 19.15
N ILE A 90 -36.69 -21.05 18.07
CA ILE A 90 -35.79 -22.22 18.05
C ILE A 90 -34.58 -22.00 18.97
N SER A 91 -34.00 -20.80 18.94
CA SER A 91 -32.82 -20.45 19.75
C SER A 91 -33.14 -20.14 21.22
N ALA A 92 -34.41 -20.08 21.63
CA ALA A 92 -34.80 -19.72 22.98
C ALA A 92 -34.32 -20.75 24.03
N GLY A 93 -34.11 -22.01 23.65
CA GLY A 93 -33.67 -23.08 24.55
C GLY A 93 -32.17 -23.11 24.88
N VAL A 94 -31.37 -22.18 24.35
CA VAL A 94 -29.91 -22.23 24.51
C VAL A 94 -29.50 -21.98 25.97
N GLN A 95 -28.79 -22.94 26.57
CA GLN A 95 -28.40 -22.94 27.99
C GLN A 95 -27.24 -21.99 28.32
N ASN A 96 -26.29 -21.79 27.39
CA ASN A 96 -25.05 -21.02 27.63
C ASN A 96 -25.11 -19.59 27.07
N ARG A 97 -26.19 -18.85 27.37
CA ARG A 97 -26.39 -17.48 26.85
C ARG A 97 -25.28 -16.51 27.24
N LYS A 98 -24.66 -16.68 28.42
CA LYS A 98 -23.58 -15.81 28.92
C LYS A 98 -22.33 -15.90 28.02
N THR A 99 -21.89 -17.12 27.71
CA THR A 99 -20.74 -17.35 26.82
C THR A 99 -20.99 -16.83 25.42
N ILE A 100 -22.22 -16.94 24.91
CA ILE A 100 -22.59 -16.39 23.60
C ILE A 100 -22.53 -14.86 23.62
N ALA A 101 -23.07 -14.23 24.67
CA ALA A 101 -22.98 -12.77 24.82
C ALA A 101 -21.53 -12.29 24.95
N GLU A 102 -20.70 -13.00 25.70
CA GLU A 102 -19.25 -12.73 25.81
C GLU A 102 -18.54 -12.89 24.45
N TYR A 103 -18.89 -13.92 23.68
CA TYR A 103 -18.35 -14.13 22.33
C TYR A 103 -18.70 -12.97 21.39
N TYR A 104 -19.97 -12.55 21.34
CA TYR A 104 -20.35 -11.41 20.50
C TYR A 104 -19.69 -10.10 20.97
N SER A 105 -19.62 -9.89 22.28
CA SER A 105 -18.95 -8.70 22.85
C SER A 105 -17.45 -8.66 22.52
N THR A 106 -16.75 -9.79 22.61
CA THR A 106 -15.32 -9.86 22.25
C THR A 106 -15.12 -9.65 20.75
N PHE A 107 -16.02 -10.15 19.90
CA PHE A 107 -15.98 -9.92 18.47
C PHE A 107 -16.20 -8.44 18.11
N ASP A 108 -17.18 -7.79 18.73
CA ASP A 108 -17.44 -6.36 18.54
C ASP A 108 -16.26 -5.51 19.00
N GLN A 109 -15.64 -5.86 20.13
CA GLN A 109 -14.43 -5.18 20.61
C GLN A 109 -13.26 -5.36 19.65
N LEU A 110 -13.01 -6.59 19.19
CA LEU A 110 -11.95 -6.90 18.22
C LEU A 110 -12.15 -6.13 16.91
N ASN A 111 -13.37 -6.12 16.38
CA ASN A 111 -13.68 -5.41 15.15
C ASN A 111 -13.46 -3.90 15.31
N ARG A 112 -13.96 -3.33 16.41
CA ARG A 112 -13.75 -1.91 16.72
C ARG A 112 -12.26 -1.56 16.83
N ASP A 113 -11.47 -2.38 17.49
CA ASP A 113 -10.06 -2.09 17.73
C ASP A 113 -9.21 -2.35 16.48
N THR A 114 -9.61 -3.32 15.64
CA THR A 114 -9.02 -3.53 14.30
C THR A 114 -9.27 -2.33 13.39
N LEU A 115 -10.50 -1.80 13.38
CA LEU A 115 -10.85 -0.59 12.63
C LEU A 115 -10.10 0.64 13.13
N LYS A 116 -9.85 0.76 14.44
CA LYS A 116 -8.98 1.82 14.97
C LYS A 116 -7.53 1.63 14.52
N TYR A 117 -7.00 0.42 14.60
CA TYR A 117 -5.62 0.11 14.24
C TYR A 117 -5.33 0.42 12.76
N ILE A 118 -6.18 -0.04 11.84
CA ILE A 118 -6.01 0.25 10.41
C ILE A 118 -6.12 1.75 10.11
N ASN A 119 -7.00 2.46 10.82
CA ASN A 119 -7.15 3.91 10.68
C ASN A 119 -5.91 4.66 11.20
N LEU A 120 -5.28 4.14 12.25
CA LEU A 120 -4.07 4.71 12.85
C LEU A 120 -2.85 4.62 11.93
N LEU A 121 -2.76 3.57 11.11
CA LEU A 121 -1.61 3.32 10.24
C LEU A 121 -1.47 4.31 9.08
N LYS A 122 -2.58 4.82 8.52
CA LYS A 122 -2.54 5.63 7.29
C LYS A 122 -3.21 6.99 7.42
N ARG A 123 -4.37 7.07 8.08
CA ARG A 123 -5.14 8.32 8.13
C ARG A 123 -4.71 9.20 9.29
N LEU A 124 -4.34 8.58 10.40
CA LEU A 124 -3.86 9.25 11.61
C LEU A 124 -2.36 9.03 11.81
N SER A 125 -1.63 8.62 10.76
CA SER A 125 -0.18 8.50 10.83
C SER A 125 0.44 9.88 10.97
N VAL A 126 1.54 9.93 11.71
CA VAL A 126 2.35 11.13 11.87
C VAL A 126 3.74 10.80 11.38
N ASP A 127 4.16 11.50 10.33
CA ASP A 127 5.45 11.30 9.70
C ASP A 127 6.51 12.24 10.29
N LEU A 128 7.78 11.95 9.98
CA LEU A 128 8.91 12.78 10.36
C LEU A 128 8.92 14.12 9.61
N ALA A 129 9.55 15.13 10.22
CA ALA A 129 9.86 16.37 9.51
C ALA A 129 10.87 16.10 8.39
N LYS A 130 10.46 16.32 7.13
CA LYS A 130 11.29 16.10 5.94
C LYS A 130 12.33 17.24 5.77
N GLN A 131 13.44 17.18 6.52
CA GLN A 131 14.60 18.06 6.30
C GLN A 131 15.50 17.44 5.21
N VAL A 132 15.54 18.07 4.03
CA VAL A 132 16.28 17.56 2.87
C VAL A 132 17.64 18.25 2.75
N GLU A 133 18.72 17.46 2.73
CA GLU A 133 20.08 17.88 2.41
C GLU A 133 20.65 16.86 1.42
N VAL A 134 21.04 17.31 0.22
CA VAL A 134 21.56 16.43 -0.85
C VAL A 134 23.05 16.71 -1.03
N SER A 135 23.86 15.65 -0.90
CA SER A 135 25.31 15.75 -1.03
C SER A 135 25.80 15.77 -2.48
N ASP A 136 25.03 15.21 -3.42
CA ASP A 136 25.41 15.15 -4.83
C ASP A 136 25.16 16.50 -5.52
N PRO A 137 26.20 17.20 -5.99
CA PRO A 137 26.05 18.49 -6.66
C PRO A 137 25.34 18.39 -8.02
N SER A 138 25.18 17.18 -8.58
CA SER A 138 24.52 16.95 -9.87
C SER A 138 22.99 17.03 -9.79
N VAL A 139 22.43 16.84 -8.59
CA VAL A 139 20.99 16.82 -8.36
C VAL A 139 20.49 18.25 -8.15
N THR A 140 19.84 18.79 -9.18
CA THR A 140 19.28 20.15 -9.18
C THR A 140 17.78 20.17 -8.87
N VAL A 141 17.08 19.06 -9.10
CA VAL A 141 15.66 18.86 -8.77
C VAL A 141 15.55 17.65 -7.86
N TYR A 142 14.93 17.82 -6.70
CA TYR A 142 14.75 16.75 -5.72
C TYR A 142 13.26 16.44 -5.54
N GLU A 143 12.89 15.18 -5.71
CA GLU A 143 11.56 14.68 -5.39
C GLU A 143 11.43 14.47 -3.89
N LEU A 144 10.59 15.27 -3.24
CA LEU A 144 10.43 15.29 -1.77
C LEU A 144 9.93 13.95 -1.18
N ASP A 145 9.29 13.12 -2.01
CA ASP A 145 8.77 11.82 -1.57
C ASP A 145 9.83 10.71 -1.52
N ASN A 146 10.96 10.89 -2.21
CA ASN A 146 12.10 9.98 -2.14
C ASN A 146 12.99 10.23 -0.92
N TRP A 147 12.61 11.18 -0.06
CA TRP A 147 13.32 11.45 1.18
C TRP A 147 13.12 10.30 2.17
N VAL A 148 14.24 9.80 2.69
CA VAL A 148 14.29 8.73 3.69
C VAL A 148 15.08 9.19 4.91
N PRO A 149 14.72 8.71 6.12
CA PRO A 149 15.51 8.98 7.31
C PRO A 149 16.89 8.31 7.22
N SER A 150 17.85 8.79 8.02
CA SER A 150 19.16 8.14 8.11
C SER A 150 19.02 6.71 8.62
N GLU A 151 19.84 5.78 8.12
CA GLU A 151 19.82 4.35 8.50
C GLU A 151 19.86 4.14 10.02
N LYS A 152 20.66 4.95 10.75
CA LYS A 152 20.74 4.89 12.22
C LYS A 152 19.42 5.23 12.91
N LEU A 153 18.69 6.22 12.40
CA LEU A 153 17.38 6.58 12.93
C LEU A 153 16.34 5.53 12.56
N GLN A 154 16.41 5.00 11.33
CA GLN A 154 15.50 3.95 10.88
C GLN A 154 15.62 2.69 11.74
N GLY A 155 16.85 2.24 12.06
CA GLY A 155 17.05 1.09 12.95
C GLY A 155 16.40 1.27 14.32
N ILE A 156 16.55 2.46 14.93
CA ILE A 156 15.92 2.77 16.22
C ILE A 156 14.38 2.80 16.10
N LEU A 157 13.84 3.32 14.98
CA LEU A 157 12.39 3.37 14.76
C LEU A 157 11.79 1.98 14.50
N GLU A 158 12.50 1.11 13.77
CA GLU A 158 12.06 -0.27 13.52
C GLU A 158 12.01 -1.10 14.82
N GLU A 159 12.89 -0.80 15.79
CA GLU A 159 12.86 -1.42 17.12
C GLU A 159 11.56 -1.15 17.89
N TYR A 160 10.79 -0.10 17.59
CA TYR A 160 9.47 0.12 18.21
C TYR A 160 8.42 -0.92 17.81
N CYS A 161 8.58 -1.54 16.65
CA CYS A 161 7.66 -2.55 16.14
C CYS A 161 8.12 -3.99 16.46
N ALA A 162 9.28 -4.16 17.07
CA ALA A 162 9.77 -5.47 17.47
C ALA A 162 8.92 -6.03 18.64
N PRO A 163 8.61 -7.34 18.66
CA PRO A 163 7.68 -7.91 19.64
C PRO A 163 8.22 -7.94 21.08
N GLU A 164 9.55 -7.94 21.25
CA GLU A 164 10.22 -8.18 22.54
C GLU A 164 10.83 -6.89 23.15
N THR A 165 10.67 -5.74 22.50
CA THR A 165 11.32 -4.49 22.93
C THR A 165 10.46 -3.70 23.92
N ASP A 166 11.09 -3.22 25.00
CA ASP A 166 10.45 -2.25 25.90
C ASP A 166 10.52 -0.86 25.29
N ILE A 167 9.36 -0.24 25.10
CA ILE A 167 9.17 1.12 24.58
C ILE A 167 10.07 2.13 25.32
N ARG A 168 10.23 1.97 26.64
CA ARG A 168 11.05 2.89 27.45
C ARG A 168 12.54 2.81 27.12
N GLY A 169 13.02 1.63 26.76
CA GLY A 169 14.41 1.42 26.34
C GLY A 169 14.69 2.15 25.03
N VAL A 170 13.77 2.02 24.07
CA VAL A 170 13.91 2.68 22.76
C VAL A 170 13.76 4.20 22.88
N ASP A 171 12.86 4.70 23.74
CA ASP A 171 12.74 6.14 24.04
C ASP A 171 14.07 6.73 24.56
N ALA A 172 14.81 5.98 25.39
CA ALA A 172 16.11 6.41 25.88
C ALA A 172 17.16 6.44 24.75
N GLN A 173 17.14 5.47 23.84
CA GLN A 173 18.00 5.47 22.67
C GLN A 173 17.71 6.65 21.74
N ILE A 174 16.44 6.99 21.50
CA ILE A 174 16.05 8.18 20.72
C ILE A 174 16.61 9.45 21.37
N LYS A 175 16.45 9.62 22.68
CA LYS A 175 16.97 10.81 23.38
C LYS A 175 18.48 10.92 23.23
N ASN A 176 19.21 9.82 23.43
CA ASN A 176 20.65 9.78 23.24
C ASN A 176 21.06 10.12 21.80
N TYR A 177 20.35 9.58 20.81
CA TYR A 177 20.58 9.89 19.40
C TYR A 177 20.35 11.38 19.09
N LEU A 178 19.25 11.95 19.57
CA LEU A 178 18.95 13.38 19.39
C LEU A 178 20.03 14.27 20.03
N ASP A 179 20.51 13.92 21.22
CA ASP A 179 21.55 14.69 21.90
C ASP A 179 22.91 14.56 21.20
N GLN A 180 23.25 13.38 20.68
CA GLN A 180 24.43 13.19 19.84
C GLN A 180 24.39 14.07 18.58
N ILE A 181 23.23 14.15 17.90
CA ILE A 181 23.06 15.01 16.71
C ILE A 181 23.19 16.49 17.07
N LYS A 182 22.59 16.95 18.17
CA LYS A 182 22.73 18.34 18.64
C LYS A 182 24.20 18.68 18.93
N MET A 183 24.91 17.81 19.64
CA MET A 183 26.32 18.02 19.97
C MET A 183 27.20 18.04 18.71
N ALA A 184 26.99 17.10 17.78
CA ALA A 184 27.75 17.05 16.53
C ALA A 184 27.51 18.30 15.67
N ARG A 185 26.25 18.69 15.45
CA ARG A 185 25.91 19.90 14.69
C ARG A 185 26.47 21.17 15.34
N ALA A 186 26.37 21.29 16.67
CA ALA A 186 26.93 22.42 17.40
C ALA A 186 28.46 22.50 17.28
N LYS A 187 29.15 21.36 17.42
CA LYS A 187 30.61 21.28 17.28
C LYS A 187 31.07 21.76 15.90
N PHE A 188 30.53 21.16 14.83
CA PHE A 188 30.91 21.54 13.46
C PHE A 188 30.48 22.97 13.12
N GLY A 189 29.32 23.43 13.60
CA GLY A 189 28.87 24.80 13.38
C GLY A 189 29.79 25.84 14.04
N LEU A 190 30.26 25.58 15.26
CA LEU A 190 31.19 26.46 15.97
C LEU A 190 32.58 26.45 15.31
N GLU A 191 33.09 25.27 14.98
CA GLU A 191 34.38 25.12 14.30
C GLU A 191 34.40 25.84 12.95
N ASN A 192 33.35 25.65 12.15
CA ASN A 192 33.23 26.29 10.85
C ASN A 192 33.09 27.83 10.96
N LYS A 193 32.37 28.32 11.97
CA LYS A 193 32.20 29.76 12.17
C LYS A 193 33.47 30.46 12.66
N TYR A 194 34.22 29.86 13.57
CA TYR A 194 35.36 30.51 14.22
C TYR A 194 36.68 30.16 13.53
N SER A 195 36.98 28.87 13.36
CA SER A 195 38.27 28.43 12.82
C SER A 195 38.37 28.67 11.31
N LEU A 196 37.38 28.23 10.54
CA LEU A 196 37.41 28.37 9.08
C LEU A 196 37.26 29.83 8.63
N LYS A 197 36.43 30.62 9.29
CA LYS A 197 36.29 32.05 8.97
C LYS A 197 37.57 32.83 9.25
N GLU A 198 38.24 32.57 10.37
CA GLU A 198 39.50 33.22 10.71
C GLU A 198 40.60 32.80 9.73
N GLY A 199 40.73 31.50 9.46
CA GLY A 199 41.65 30.97 8.45
C GLY A 199 41.42 31.58 7.06
N LEU A 200 40.16 31.65 6.61
CA LEU A 200 39.81 32.25 5.32
C LEU A 200 40.09 33.76 5.29
N SER A 201 39.84 34.48 6.37
CA SER A 201 40.19 35.90 6.48
C SER A 201 41.70 36.13 6.37
N THR A 202 42.50 35.33 7.07
CA THR A 202 43.97 35.41 7.02
C THR A 202 44.48 35.07 5.63
N LEU A 203 44.01 33.97 5.05
CA LEU A 203 44.36 33.56 3.69
C LEU A 203 43.97 34.62 2.65
N THR A 204 42.80 35.25 2.81
CA THR A 204 42.36 36.33 1.92
C THR A 204 43.27 37.56 2.02
N LYS A 205 43.76 37.89 3.22
CA LYS A 205 44.74 38.98 3.41
C LYS A 205 46.08 38.65 2.75
N GLU A 206 46.58 37.43 2.95
CA GLU A 206 47.82 36.97 2.31
C GLU A 206 47.69 36.94 0.79
N LEU A 207 46.59 36.39 0.26
CA LEU A 207 46.32 36.37 -1.18
C LEU A 207 46.30 37.79 -1.76
N ASN A 208 45.65 38.74 -1.08
CA ASN A 208 45.62 40.13 -1.52
C ASN A 208 47.00 40.80 -1.42
N HIS A 209 47.83 40.42 -0.46
CA HIS A 209 49.21 40.89 -0.37
C HIS A 209 50.05 40.36 -1.53
N TRP A 210 50.01 39.05 -1.78
CA TRP A 210 50.67 38.42 -2.93
C TRP A 210 50.20 39.00 -4.26
N ARG A 211 48.90 39.29 -4.38
CA ARG A 211 48.35 39.96 -5.57
C ARG A 211 48.97 41.32 -5.78
N LYS A 212 49.08 42.14 -4.72
CA LYS A 212 49.73 43.46 -4.82
C LYS A 212 51.21 43.36 -5.17
N GLU A 213 51.94 42.42 -4.58
CA GLU A 213 53.34 42.21 -4.93
C GLU A 213 53.49 41.78 -6.40
N TRP A 214 52.57 40.95 -6.89
CA TRP A 214 52.55 40.56 -8.29
C TRP A 214 52.23 41.74 -9.21
N ASP A 215 51.24 42.57 -8.85
CA ASP A 215 50.90 43.81 -9.56
C ASP A 215 52.07 44.82 -9.53
N ASP A 216 52.82 44.91 -8.42
CA ASP A 216 54.01 45.76 -8.28
C ASP A 216 55.17 45.27 -9.15
N ILE A 217 55.38 43.95 -9.20
CA ILE A 217 56.36 43.34 -10.13
C ILE A 217 55.94 43.57 -11.58
N GLU A 218 54.65 43.42 -11.90
CA GLU A 218 54.11 43.72 -13.23
C GLU A 218 54.35 45.20 -13.59
N MET A 219 54.10 46.12 -12.65
CA MET A 219 54.35 47.55 -12.85
C MET A 219 55.84 47.87 -13.03
N LEU A 220 56.73 47.17 -12.32
CA LEU A 220 58.18 47.30 -12.48
C LEU A 220 58.69 46.74 -13.82
N MET A 221 58.13 45.63 -14.29
CA MET A 221 58.59 44.96 -15.52
C MET A 221 57.95 45.56 -16.79
N PHE A 222 56.66 45.86 -16.73
CA PHE A 222 55.82 46.19 -17.88
C PHE A 222 55.07 47.52 -17.76
N GLY A 223 55.01 48.11 -16.56
CA GLY A 223 54.32 49.37 -16.32
C GLY A 223 54.93 50.53 -17.11
N ASP A 224 54.16 51.61 -17.26
CA ASP A 224 54.59 52.84 -17.92
C ASP A 224 55.24 53.83 -16.94
N ASP A 225 55.71 53.38 -15.78
CA ASP A 225 56.39 54.25 -14.80
C ASP A 225 57.85 54.55 -15.21
N ALA A 226 58.40 55.69 -14.76
CA ALA A 226 59.71 56.20 -15.15
C ALA A 226 60.88 55.25 -14.78
N HIS A 227 60.67 54.39 -13.79
CA HIS A 227 61.61 53.37 -13.31
C HIS A 227 61.32 51.95 -13.83
N SER A 228 60.29 51.79 -14.68
CA SER A 228 59.98 50.50 -15.31
C SER A 228 61.11 50.02 -16.21
N MET A 229 61.39 48.72 -16.17
CA MET A 229 62.39 48.08 -17.02
C MET A 229 62.11 48.30 -18.51
N LYS A 230 60.83 48.34 -18.93
CA LYS A 230 60.46 48.66 -20.32
C LYS A 230 60.93 50.05 -20.74
N LYS A 231 60.72 51.07 -19.90
CA LYS A 231 61.19 52.45 -20.18
C LYS A 231 62.70 52.59 -20.01
N MET A 232 63.32 51.83 -19.11
CA MET A 232 64.78 51.80 -18.96
C MET A 232 65.45 51.20 -20.20
N ILE A 233 64.90 50.11 -20.75
CA ILE A 233 65.36 49.50 -22.01
C ILE A 233 65.15 50.48 -23.17
N GLN A 234 63.99 51.12 -23.28
CA GLN A 234 63.75 52.16 -24.31
C GLN A 234 64.74 53.34 -24.19
N LYS A 235 65.05 53.79 -22.98
CA LYS A 235 66.06 54.83 -22.75
C LYS A 235 67.46 54.37 -23.14
N ILE A 236 67.84 53.14 -22.81
CA ILE A 236 69.12 52.55 -23.23
C ILE A 236 69.18 52.44 -24.76
N ASP A 237 68.10 52.01 -25.42
CA ASP A 237 68.01 51.97 -26.88
C ASP A 237 68.12 53.38 -27.49
N SER A 238 67.49 54.38 -26.87
CA SER A 238 67.61 55.78 -27.30
C SER A 238 69.03 56.33 -27.11
N LEU A 239 69.70 56.08 -25.98
CA LEU A 239 71.10 56.47 -25.75
C LEU A 239 72.05 55.76 -26.72
N LYS A 240 71.80 54.49 -27.03
CA LYS A 240 72.56 53.73 -28.03
C LYS A 240 72.35 54.31 -29.44
N SER A 241 71.15 54.80 -29.74
CA SER A 241 70.87 55.50 -31.00
C SER A 241 71.53 56.88 -31.04
N GLU A 242 71.61 57.59 -29.91
CA GLU A 242 72.21 58.92 -29.77
C GLU A 242 73.75 58.86 -29.87
N ILE A 243 74.37 57.82 -29.29
CA ILE A 243 75.79 57.50 -29.46
C ILE A 243 76.11 57.14 -30.92
N LYS A 244 75.17 56.51 -31.65
CA LYS A 244 75.32 56.27 -33.09
C LYS A 244 75.04 57.50 -33.96
N SER A 245 74.40 58.54 -33.42
CA SER A 245 74.00 59.74 -34.16
C SER A 245 74.76 61.01 -33.77
N LEU A 246 75.78 60.93 -32.90
CA LEU A 246 76.74 62.02 -32.66
C LEU A 246 77.61 62.24 -33.91
N PRO A 247 77.54 63.41 -34.57
CA PRO A 247 78.49 63.79 -35.62
C PRO A 247 79.63 64.61 -34.98
N GLY A 248 80.86 64.15 -35.12
CA GLY A 248 82.05 64.99 -34.91
C GLY A 248 82.92 64.65 -33.70
N SER A 249 83.64 63.54 -33.79
CA SER A 249 85.10 63.60 -33.61
C SER A 249 85.71 62.92 -34.83
N ASP A 250 86.20 63.75 -35.76
CA ASP A 250 86.81 63.32 -37.02
C ASP A 250 87.94 62.30 -36.81
N PRO A 251 88.10 61.33 -37.72
CA PRO A 251 89.38 60.68 -37.93
C PRO A 251 90.25 61.65 -38.75
N VAL A 252 91.40 62.04 -38.22
CA VAL A 252 92.48 62.62 -39.04
C VAL A 252 93.62 61.61 -39.07
N ASP A 253 93.67 60.93 -40.21
CA ASP A 253 94.82 60.55 -41.04
C ASP A 253 96.10 60.01 -40.40
N ALA A 254 96.43 58.77 -40.78
CA ALA A 254 97.71 58.47 -41.45
C ALA A 254 97.63 57.11 -42.18
N GLU A 255 97.51 57.22 -43.51
CA GLU A 255 98.15 56.41 -44.55
C GLU A 255 98.71 55.02 -44.19
N GLY A 256 98.24 54.03 -44.94
CA GLY A 256 98.80 52.70 -45.09
C GLY A 256 98.27 52.06 -46.37
N ASP A 257 98.54 52.74 -47.48
CA ASP A 257 98.30 52.33 -48.86
C ASP A 257 98.97 50.98 -49.17
N VAL A 258 98.22 49.98 -49.67
CA VAL A 258 98.64 49.08 -50.77
C VAL A 258 97.40 48.52 -51.48
N ALA A 259 97.34 48.84 -52.77
CA ALA A 259 96.41 48.36 -53.79
C ALA A 259 96.47 46.84 -54.06
N LEU A 260 95.34 46.30 -54.51
CA LEU A 260 95.29 45.26 -55.55
C LEU A 260 94.25 45.69 -56.58
N GLU A 261 94.76 45.86 -57.81
CA GLU A 261 94.14 46.09 -59.13
C GLU A 261 92.63 46.36 -59.26
#